data_AF-A0A378R8W7-F1
#
_entry.id   AF-A0A378R8W7-F1
#
_cell.length_a   1.000
_cell.length_b   1.000
_cell.length_c   1.000
_cell.angle_alpha   90.00
_cell.angle_beta   90.00
_cell.angle_gamma   90.00
#
_symmetry.space_group_name_H-M   'P 1'
#
loop_
_entity.id
_entity.type
_entity.pdbx_description
1 polymer ?
#
loop_
_entity_poly.entity_id
_entity_poly.type
_entity_poly.pdbx_seq_one_letter_code
_entity_poly.pdbx_strand_id
1 'polypeptide(L)'
;MAKPSNHETALAAMIAHQKNRRADWESVDWTKHNDEIAQLLSRHPDSVAKMRTKFGAQGMAKRKPRRKYKVTRKAVPPPHTQELATAAAKISPKSGRYETNVNAKRWLIISPSGQRFEFSNLQHFVRNHPELFAKADTVWKRQGGKRGTGGEYCNASNGLAQAARLNIGWKGWQAKIIKG
;
A
#
# COMPACT_ATOMS: atom_id res chain seq x y z
N MET A 1 -46.25 -12.17 -49.32
CA MET A 1 -45.87 -11.59 -48.01
C MET A 1 -44.35 -11.72 -47.85
N ALA A 2 -43.60 -10.62 -47.99
CA ALA A 2 -42.14 -10.64 -47.90
C ALA A 2 -41.69 -10.75 -46.44
N LYS A 3 -40.78 -11.69 -46.13
CA LYS A 3 -40.18 -11.82 -44.79
C LYS A 3 -39.24 -10.63 -44.55
N PRO A 4 -39.25 -10.00 -43.36
CA PRO A 4 -38.40 -8.86 -43.07
C PRO A 4 -36.92 -9.25 -43.16
N SER A 5 -36.07 -8.33 -43.62
CA SER A 5 -34.64 -8.58 -43.76
C SER A 5 -33.97 -8.78 -42.39
N ASN A 6 -32.89 -9.57 -42.34
CA ASN A 6 -32.16 -9.85 -41.09
C ASN A 6 -31.64 -8.56 -40.41
N HIS A 7 -31.35 -7.52 -41.19
CA HIS A 7 -30.88 -6.23 -40.68
C HIS A 7 -32.00 -5.44 -39.96
N GLU A 8 -33.22 -5.44 -40.50
CA GLU A 8 -34.37 -4.79 -39.86
C GLU A 8 -34.78 -5.49 -38.57
N THR A 9 -34.70 -6.83 -38.57
CA THR A 9 -34.95 -7.65 -37.38
C THR A 9 -33.91 -7.38 -36.29
N ALA A 10 -32.63 -7.23 -36.66
CA ALA A 10 -31.55 -6.90 -35.73
C ALA A 10 -31.67 -5.47 -35.16
N LEU A 11 -32.06 -4.51 -36.00
CA LEU A 11 -32.26 -3.11 -35.58
C LEU A 11 -33.45 -2.98 -34.63
N ALA A 12 -34.56 -3.67 -34.91
CA ALA A 12 -35.72 -3.75 -34.02
C ALA A 12 -35.36 -4.40 -32.67
N ALA A 13 -34.56 -5.47 -32.67
CA ALA A 13 -34.07 -6.11 -31.45
C ALA A 13 -33.14 -5.19 -30.64
N MET A 14 -32.25 -4.43 -31.31
CA MET A 14 -31.37 -3.45 -30.65
C MET A 14 -32.16 -2.29 -30.03
N ILE A 15 -33.17 -1.75 -30.74
CA ILE A 15 -34.05 -0.68 -30.24
C ILE A 15 -34.88 -1.19 -29.05
N ALA A 16 -35.44 -2.40 -29.13
CA ALA A 16 -36.18 -3.01 -28.01
C ALA A 16 -35.27 -3.24 -26.79
N HIS A 17 -34.04 -3.73 -26.99
CA HIS A 17 -33.04 -3.88 -25.94
C HIS A 17 -32.62 -2.52 -25.34
N GLN A 18 -32.48 -1.49 -26.16
CA GLN A 18 -32.15 -0.13 -25.71
C GLN A 18 -33.32 0.53 -24.96
N LYS A 19 -34.56 0.24 -25.36
CA LYS A 19 -35.79 0.65 -24.66
C LYS A 19 -35.92 -0.04 -23.30
N ASN A 20 -35.69 -1.35 -23.21
CA ASN A 20 -35.57 -2.07 -21.94
C ASN A 20 -34.38 -1.59 -21.07
N ARG A 21 -33.36 -0.98 -21.68
CA ARG A 21 -32.23 -0.35 -20.95
C ARG A 21 -32.53 1.06 -20.44
N ARG A 22 -33.65 1.69 -20.77
CA ARG A 22 -34.03 2.97 -20.18
C ARG A 22 -34.93 2.68 -18.99
N ALA A 23 -34.42 2.88 -17.78
CA ALA A 23 -35.26 2.83 -16.60
C ALA A 23 -36.23 4.03 -16.65
N ASP A 24 -37.49 3.81 -16.30
CA ASP A 24 -38.51 4.86 -16.25
C ASP A 24 -38.31 5.71 -14.99
N TRP A 25 -37.41 6.69 -15.08
CA TRP A 25 -37.03 7.55 -13.96
C TRP A 25 -38.13 8.51 -13.50
N GLU A 26 -39.13 8.77 -14.35
CA GLU A 26 -40.24 9.68 -14.08
C GLU A 26 -41.28 9.06 -13.12
N SER A 27 -41.42 7.74 -13.11
CA SER A 27 -42.35 7.00 -12.23
C SER A 27 -41.69 6.53 -10.93
N VAL A 28 -40.43 6.91 -10.70
CA VAL A 28 -39.69 6.50 -9.50
C VAL A 28 -40.23 7.20 -8.26
N ASP A 29 -40.62 6.42 -7.27
CA ASP A 29 -40.88 6.91 -5.92
C ASP A 29 -39.57 7.34 -5.24
N TRP A 30 -39.29 8.64 -5.29
CA TRP A 30 -38.07 9.24 -4.73
C TRP A 30 -38.05 9.27 -3.20
N THR A 31 -39.12 8.87 -2.50
CA THR A 31 -39.10 8.76 -1.03
C THR A 31 -38.31 7.55 -0.53
N LYS A 32 -38.09 6.55 -1.42
CA LYS A 32 -37.28 5.35 -1.15
C LYS A 32 -35.78 5.64 -1.11
N HIS A 33 -35.01 4.74 -0.47
CA HIS A 33 -33.56 4.86 -0.46
C HIS A 33 -32.96 4.49 -1.83
N ASN A 34 -31.79 5.03 -2.17
CA ASN A 34 -31.14 4.75 -3.47
C ASN A 34 -30.91 3.25 -3.70
N ASP A 35 -30.57 2.49 -2.65
CA ASP A 35 -30.39 1.03 -2.74
C ASP A 35 -31.67 0.30 -3.15
N GLU A 36 -32.83 0.75 -2.66
CA GLU A 36 -34.13 0.11 -2.93
C GLU A 36 -34.56 0.40 -4.37
N ILE A 37 -34.44 1.66 -4.80
CA ILE A 37 -34.69 2.08 -6.18
C ILE A 37 -33.74 1.35 -7.14
N ALA A 38 -32.47 1.20 -6.75
CA ALA A 38 -31.47 0.46 -7.50
C ALA A 38 -31.86 -1.01 -7.69
N GLN A 39 -32.34 -1.68 -6.65
CA GLN A 39 -32.83 -3.06 -6.75
C GLN A 39 -34.07 -3.16 -7.64
N LEU A 40 -35.06 -2.27 -7.46
CA LEU A 40 -36.29 -2.25 -8.24
C LEU A 40 -36.03 -2.03 -9.74
N LEU A 41 -35.10 -1.14 -10.08
CA LEU A 41 -34.77 -0.81 -11.46
C LEU A 41 -33.65 -1.69 -12.04
N SER A 42 -33.09 -2.61 -11.24
CA SER A 42 -31.89 -3.38 -11.58
C SER A 42 -30.73 -2.48 -12.06
N ARG A 43 -30.46 -1.41 -11.29
CA ARG A 43 -29.42 -0.41 -11.54
C ARG A 43 -28.47 -0.27 -10.38
N HIS A 44 -27.33 0.34 -10.66
CA HIS A 44 -26.38 0.71 -9.61
C HIS A 44 -26.92 1.90 -8.78
N PRO A 45 -26.76 1.91 -7.44
CA PRO A 45 -27.17 3.03 -6.58
C PRO A 45 -26.64 4.40 -7.00
N ASP A 46 -25.44 4.46 -7.57
CA ASP A 46 -24.86 5.73 -8.06
C ASP A 46 -25.61 6.29 -9.27
N SER A 47 -26.14 5.42 -10.14
CA SER A 47 -26.96 5.85 -11.26
C SER A 47 -28.26 6.48 -10.76
N VAL A 48 -28.87 5.89 -9.72
CA VAL A 48 -30.04 6.48 -9.04
C VAL A 48 -29.67 7.81 -8.39
N ALA A 49 -28.52 7.91 -7.73
CA ALA A 49 -28.07 9.15 -7.09
C ALA A 49 -27.90 10.30 -8.10
N LYS A 50 -27.33 10.02 -9.27
CA LYS A 50 -27.21 11.00 -10.37
C LYS A 50 -28.59 11.45 -10.87
N MET A 51 -29.50 10.50 -11.07
CA MET A 51 -30.86 10.83 -11.53
C MET A 51 -31.66 11.59 -10.48
N ARG A 52 -31.52 11.25 -9.20
CA ARG A 52 -32.11 11.98 -8.09
C ARG A 52 -31.72 13.46 -8.08
N THR A 53 -30.44 13.76 -8.35
CA THR A 53 -29.96 15.15 -8.51
C THR A 53 -30.60 15.81 -9.73
N LYS A 54 -30.67 15.11 -10.87
CA LYS A 54 -31.25 15.63 -12.11
C LYS A 54 -32.75 15.98 -11.98
N PHE A 55 -33.50 15.20 -11.21
CA PHE A 55 -34.92 15.43 -10.94
C PHE A 55 -35.19 16.33 -9.71
N GLY A 56 -34.15 16.90 -9.08
CA GLY A 56 -34.30 17.77 -7.90
C GLY A 56 -34.82 17.06 -6.64
N ALA A 57 -34.84 15.72 -6.63
CA ALA A 57 -35.42 14.91 -5.55
C ALA A 57 -34.43 14.62 -4.40
N GLN A 58 -33.49 15.54 -4.17
CA GLN A 58 -32.51 15.44 -3.10
C GLN A 58 -33.21 15.67 -1.74
N GLY A 59 -32.80 14.93 -0.70
CA GLY A 59 -33.36 15.07 0.64
C GLY A 59 -34.74 14.42 0.87
N MET A 60 -35.42 13.94 -0.17
CA MET A 60 -36.73 13.27 -0.04
C MET A 60 -36.66 11.87 0.60
N ALA A 61 -35.52 11.19 0.48
CA ALA A 61 -35.34 9.87 1.06
C ALA A 61 -35.07 9.95 2.58
N LYS A 62 -35.74 9.07 3.35
CA LYS A 62 -35.47 8.94 4.80
C LYS A 62 -34.00 8.54 5.02
N ARG A 63 -33.29 9.27 5.88
CA ARG A 63 -31.88 8.97 6.21
C ARG A 63 -31.82 7.66 6.99
N LYS A 64 -31.04 6.68 6.50
CA LYS A 64 -30.69 5.50 7.30
C LYS A 64 -29.80 5.92 8.48
N PRO A 65 -29.97 5.31 9.67
CA PRO A 65 -29.06 5.57 10.79
C PRO A 65 -27.63 5.21 10.39
N ARG A 66 -26.66 6.07 10.72
CA ARG A 66 -25.24 5.77 10.47
C ARG A 66 -24.87 4.49 11.23
N ARG A 67 -24.32 3.52 10.51
CA ARG A 67 -23.78 2.29 11.08
C ARG A 67 -22.64 2.67 12.05
N LYS A 68 -22.85 2.49 13.36
CA LYS A 68 -21.80 2.71 14.36
C LYS A 68 -20.79 1.57 14.23
N TYR A 69 -19.64 1.84 13.59
CA TYR A 69 -18.53 0.89 13.61
C TYR A 69 -18.05 0.74 15.05
N LYS A 70 -17.94 -0.50 15.55
CA LYS A 70 -17.26 -0.78 16.82
C LYS A 70 -15.78 -0.46 16.64
N VAL A 71 -15.31 0.66 17.19
CA VAL A 71 -13.87 0.95 17.26
C VAL A 71 -13.29 0.07 18.37
N THR A 72 -12.72 -1.08 18.01
CA THR A 72 -11.94 -1.89 18.94
C THR A 72 -10.61 -1.19 19.19
N ARG A 73 -10.53 -0.35 20.23
CA ARG A 73 -9.24 0.19 20.67
C ARG A 73 -8.49 -0.97 21.35
N LYS A 74 -7.35 -1.38 20.78
CA LYS A 74 -6.44 -2.30 21.47
C LYS A 74 -6.00 -1.63 22.78
N ALA A 75 -6.03 -2.37 23.89
CA ALA A 75 -5.55 -1.87 25.18
C ALA A 75 -4.08 -1.44 25.05
N VAL A 76 -3.74 -0.28 25.60
CA VAL A 76 -2.35 0.17 25.67
C VAL A 76 -1.66 -0.64 26.77
N PRO A 77 -0.55 -1.35 26.48
CA PRO A 77 0.13 -2.13 27.49
C PRO A 77 0.72 -1.22 28.59
N PRO A 78 0.80 -1.68 29.86
CA PRO A 78 1.32 -0.87 30.97
C PRO A 78 2.78 -0.43 30.75
N PRO A 79 3.23 0.74 31.24
CA PRO A 79 4.58 1.25 31.04
C PRO A 79 5.70 0.28 31.44
N HIS A 80 5.53 -0.50 32.52
CA HIS A 80 6.53 -1.49 32.97
C HIS A 80 6.86 -2.56 31.90
N THR A 81 5.89 -2.90 31.05
CA THR A 81 6.14 -3.85 29.94
C THR A 81 7.13 -3.30 28.92
N GLN A 82 7.21 -1.98 28.75
CA GLN A 82 8.17 -1.34 27.86
C GLN A 82 9.59 -1.41 28.41
N GLU A 83 9.77 -1.27 29.72
CA GLU A 83 11.08 -1.39 30.37
C GLU A 83 11.61 -2.82 30.27
N LEU A 84 10.76 -3.80 30.57
CA LEU A 84 11.07 -5.23 30.41
C LEU A 84 11.44 -5.57 28.96
N ALA A 85 10.65 -5.08 27.99
CA ALA A 85 10.94 -5.27 26.58
C ALA A 85 12.26 -4.62 26.17
N THR A 86 12.58 -3.43 26.69
CA THR A 86 13.83 -2.73 26.41
C THR A 86 15.03 -3.46 27.01
N ALA A 87 14.92 -3.96 28.24
CA ALA A 87 15.96 -4.75 28.89
C ALA A 87 16.22 -6.05 28.13
N ALA A 88 15.17 -6.77 27.73
CA ALA A 88 15.29 -7.98 26.92
C ALA A 88 15.92 -7.69 25.54
N ALA A 89 15.54 -6.59 24.89
CA ALA A 89 16.10 -6.18 23.61
C ALA A 89 17.59 -5.82 23.68
N LYS A 90 18.08 -5.30 24.81
CA LYS A 90 19.53 -5.03 24.99
C LYS A 90 20.37 -6.31 25.04
N ILE A 91 19.80 -7.40 25.57
CA ILE A 91 20.50 -8.67 25.77
C ILE A 91 20.37 -9.58 24.53
N SER A 92 19.27 -9.46 23.79
CA SER A 92 18.96 -10.35 22.68
C SER A 92 19.98 -10.21 21.53
N PRO A 93 20.60 -11.30 21.05
CA PRO A 93 21.47 -11.24 19.86
C PRO A 93 20.69 -10.88 18.59
N LYS A 94 19.36 -11.11 18.60
CA LYS A 94 18.46 -10.74 17.50
C LYS A 94 18.18 -9.23 17.46
N SER A 95 18.59 -8.50 18.49
CA SER A 95 18.38 -7.07 18.67
C SER A 95 19.74 -6.38 18.85
N GLY A 96 20.15 -5.54 17.90
CA GLY A 96 21.43 -4.82 18.02
C GLY A 96 22.24 -4.78 16.73
N ARG A 97 23.51 -4.40 16.81
CA ARG A 97 24.37 -4.17 15.64
C ARG A 97 25.13 -5.42 15.19
N TYR A 98 24.45 -6.57 15.21
CA TYR A 98 25.02 -7.90 14.93
C TYR A 98 24.53 -8.46 13.59
N GLU A 99 25.22 -9.47 13.06
CA GLU A 99 24.81 -10.20 11.85
C GLU A 99 23.47 -10.92 12.03
N THR A 100 23.20 -11.40 13.24
CA THR A 100 21.99 -12.17 13.61
C THR A 100 20.75 -11.30 13.90
N ASN A 101 20.83 -9.99 13.65
CA ASN A 101 19.70 -9.08 13.84
C ASN A 101 18.48 -9.56 13.03
N VAL A 102 17.28 -9.48 13.61
CA VAL A 102 16.02 -9.88 12.93
C VAL A 102 15.76 -9.14 11.62
N ASN A 103 16.27 -7.92 11.47
CA ASN A 103 16.18 -7.10 10.26
C ASN A 103 17.32 -7.35 9.26
N ALA A 104 18.28 -8.22 9.60
CA ALA A 104 19.36 -8.58 8.70
C ALA A 104 18.80 -9.29 7.46
N LYS A 105 19.41 -8.97 6.32
CA LYS A 105 19.15 -9.64 5.04
C LYS A 105 20.47 -10.16 4.51
N ARG A 106 20.43 -11.16 3.64
CA ARG A 106 21.61 -11.58 2.87
C ARG A 106 21.82 -10.62 1.70
N TRP A 107 23.05 -10.18 1.54
CA TRP A 107 23.46 -9.23 0.52
C TRP A 107 24.57 -9.83 -0.33
N LEU A 108 24.55 -9.48 -1.61
CA LEU A 108 25.68 -9.60 -2.53
C LEU A 108 25.98 -8.20 -3.05
N ILE A 109 27.19 -7.71 -2.78
CA ILE A 109 27.66 -6.45 -3.35
C ILE A 109 28.88 -6.69 -4.23
N ILE A 110 29.01 -5.87 -5.26
CA ILE A 110 30.15 -5.86 -6.17
C ILE A 110 30.79 -4.48 -6.07
N SER A 111 32.07 -4.46 -5.72
CA SER A 111 32.87 -3.24 -5.66
C SER A 111 33.13 -2.65 -7.04
N PRO A 112 33.54 -1.38 -7.14
CA PRO A 112 33.94 -0.76 -8.41
C PRO A 112 35.10 -1.48 -9.10
N SER A 113 35.94 -2.20 -8.34
CA SER A 113 37.03 -3.04 -8.87
C SER A 113 36.58 -4.44 -9.32
N GLY A 114 35.29 -4.77 -9.19
CA GLY A 114 34.73 -6.07 -9.59
C GLY A 114 34.78 -7.16 -8.52
N GLN A 115 35.35 -6.90 -7.34
CA GLN A 115 35.36 -7.86 -6.24
C GLN A 115 33.95 -8.03 -5.65
N ARG A 116 33.57 -9.29 -5.41
CA ARG A 116 32.24 -9.68 -4.90
C ARG A 116 32.32 -9.97 -3.41
N PHE A 117 31.34 -9.47 -2.67
CA PHE A 117 31.22 -9.68 -1.23
C PHE A 117 29.82 -10.18 -0.90
N GLU A 118 29.75 -11.25 -0.12
CA GLU A 118 28.50 -11.84 0.36
C GLU A 118 28.47 -11.84 1.89
N PHE A 119 27.38 -11.34 2.48
CA PHE A 119 27.24 -11.24 3.94
C PHE A 119 25.79 -11.14 4.40
N SER A 120 25.58 -11.31 5.70
CA SER A 120 24.28 -11.21 6.38
C SER A 120 24.29 -9.96 7.27
N ASN A 121 23.63 -8.88 6.84
CA ASN A 121 23.61 -7.52 7.42
C ASN A 121 24.59 -6.49 6.81
N LEU A 122 24.05 -5.65 5.92
CA LEU A 122 24.74 -4.51 5.30
C LEU A 122 25.31 -3.49 6.28
N GLN A 123 24.57 -3.16 7.33
CA GLN A 123 25.06 -2.17 8.28
C GLN A 123 26.19 -2.71 9.15
N HIS A 124 26.20 -4.01 9.44
CA HIS A 124 27.30 -4.65 10.15
C HIS A 124 28.55 -4.69 9.27
N PHE A 125 28.40 -5.12 8.02
CA PHE A 125 29.49 -5.15 7.04
C PHE A 125 30.19 -3.79 6.87
N VAL A 126 29.42 -2.71 6.67
CA VAL A 126 29.98 -1.36 6.50
C VAL A 126 30.69 -0.84 7.76
N ARG A 127 30.33 -1.32 8.97
CA ARG A 127 31.03 -0.97 10.21
C ARG A 127 32.36 -1.71 10.35
N ASN A 128 32.42 -2.96 9.92
CA ASN A 128 33.62 -3.79 10.04
C ASN A 128 34.63 -3.56 8.91
N HIS A 129 34.15 -3.05 7.76
CA HIS A 129 34.98 -2.78 6.59
C HIS A 129 34.92 -1.31 6.13
N PRO A 130 35.19 -0.33 7.01
CA PRO A 130 35.16 1.08 6.63
C PRO A 130 36.23 1.45 5.60
N GLU A 131 37.31 0.68 5.50
CA GLU A 131 38.41 0.84 4.56
C GLU A 131 38.00 0.65 3.10
N LEU A 132 36.92 -0.11 2.84
CA LEU A 132 36.41 -0.33 1.49
C LEU A 132 35.65 0.87 0.93
N PHE A 133 35.32 1.85 1.78
CA PHE A 133 34.50 3.00 1.42
C PHE A 133 35.25 4.30 1.66
N ALA A 134 34.82 5.38 1.00
CA ALA A 134 35.35 6.69 1.31
C ALA A 134 35.01 7.08 2.76
N LYS A 135 35.97 7.67 3.50
CA LYS A 135 35.78 8.09 4.90
C LYS A 135 34.54 8.98 5.12
N ALA A 136 34.21 9.82 4.14
CA ALA A 136 33.01 10.67 4.19
C ALA A 136 31.70 9.86 4.14
N ASP A 137 31.70 8.67 3.53
CA ASP A 137 30.52 7.84 3.37
C ASP A 137 30.30 6.85 4.53
N THR A 138 31.31 6.64 5.37
CA THR A 138 31.27 5.79 6.57
C THR A 138 30.89 6.56 7.84
N VAL A 139 30.62 7.86 7.74
CA VAL A 139 30.13 8.67 8.86
C VAL A 139 28.68 8.29 9.18
N TRP A 140 28.47 7.71 10.36
CA TRP A 140 27.16 7.30 10.87
C TRP A 140 26.34 8.49 11.35
N LYS A 141 25.14 8.62 10.81
CA LYS A 141 24.19 9.70 11.11
C LYS A 141 23.02 9.15 11.94
N ARG A 142 22.39 10.04 12.69
CA ARG A 142 21.23 9.76 13.56
C ARG A 142 21.50 8.71 14.64
N GLN A 143 22.57 8.91 15.41
CA GLN A 143 22.85 8.13 16.62
C GLN A 143 21.92 8.61 17.75
N GLY A 144 20.73 8.02 17.84
CA GLY A 144 19.74 8.35 18.88
C GLY A 144 18.88 9.56 18.55
N GLY A 145 17.65 9.32 18.08
CA GLY A 145 16.67 10.39 17.83
C GLY A 145 15.83 10.72 19.06
N LYS A 146 15.57 12.01 19.30
CA LYS A 146 14.63 12.56 20.32
C LYS A 146 13.18 12.00 20.21
N ARG A 147 12.85 11.36 19.08
CA ARG A 147 11.57 10.65 18.81
C ARG A 147 11.72 9.14 18.56
N GLY A 148 12.92 8.57 18.64
CA GLY A 148 13.17 7.13 18.44
C GLY A 148 12.87 6.56 17.04
N THR A 149 12.33 7.34 16.11
CA THR A 149 11.90 6.86 14.79
C THR A 149 12.95 7.15 13.72
N GLY A 150 13.65 6.10 13.30
CA GLY A 150 14.64 6.12 12.21
C GLY A 150 15.97 5.54 12.68
N GLY A 151 16.26 4.31 12.27
CA GLY A 151 17.53 3.66 12.57
C GLY A 151 18.73 4.45 12.01
N GLU A 152 19.90 4.22 12.60
CA GLU A 152 21.16 4.80 12.15
C GLU A 152 21.44 4.44 10.69
N TYR A 153 22.07 5.36 9.96
CA TYR A 153 22.56 5.10 8.62
C TYR A 153 23.81 5.91 8.33
N CYS A 154 24.68 5.38 7.48
CA CYS A 154 25.72 6.16 6.81
C CYS A 154 25.41 6.25 5.30
N ASN A 155 26.15 7.07 4.55
CA ASN A 155 25.91 7.21 3.12
C ASN A 155 26.17 5.89 2.38
N ALA A 156 27.19 5.11 2.79
CA ALA A 156 27.48 3.81 2.19
C ALA A 156 26.35 2.81 2.39
N SER A 157 25.86 2.63 3.62
CA SER A 157 24.75 1.72 3.89
C SER A 157 23.47 2.15 3.19
N ASN A 158 23.17 3.46 3.16
CA ASN A 158 21.96 3.96 2.52
C ASN A 158 22.05 3.89 0.99
N GLY A 159 23.21 4.22 0.43
CA GLY A 159 23.50 4.17 -1.00
C GLY A 159 23.39 2.75 -1.55
N LEU A 160 24.04 1.78 -0.90
CA LEU A 160 23.94 0.35 -1.27
C LEU A 160 22.52 -0.20 -1.09
N ALA A 161 21.79 0.24 -0.05
CA ALA A 161 20.41 -0.16 0.13
C ALA A 161 19.50 0.36 -0.99
N GLN A 162 19.67 1.62 -1.40
CA GLN A 162 18.93 2.21 -2.52
C GLN A 162 19.34 1.60 -3.86
N ALA A 163 20.63 1.30 -4.05
CA ALA A 163 21.15 0.58 -5.20
C ALA A 163 20.42 -0.75 -5.40
N ALA A 164 20.30 -1.55 -4.34
CA ALA A 164 19.57 -2.82 -4.42
C ALA A 164 18.06 -2.63 -4.61
N ARG A 165 17.44 -1.63 -3.96
CA ARG A 165 15.99 -1.40 -4.06
C ARG A 165 15.56 -0.91 -5.44
N LEU A 166 16.33 -0.01 -6.03
CA LEU A 166 16.05 0.60 -7.33
C LEU A 166 16.73 -0.15 -8.49
N ASN A 167 17.55 -1.16 -8.19
CA ASN A 167 18.39 -1.88 -9.14
C ASN A 167 19.30 -0.94 -9.94
N ILE A 168 19.89 0.04 -9.25
CA ILE A 168 20.86 1.01 -9.80
C ILE A 168 22.23 0.80 -9.17
N GLY A 169 23.28 1.35 -9.80
CA GLY A 169 24.60 1.42 -9.17
C GLY A 169 24.71 2.59 -8.19
N TRP A 170 25.57 2.47 -7.18
CA TRP A 170 25.94 3.57 -6.28
C TRP A 170 27.45 3.77 -6.28
N LYS A 171 27.94 4.87 -6.87
CA LYS A 171 29.39 5.18 -6.98
C LYS A 171 30.23 4.00 -7.52
N GLY A 172 29.71 3.32 -8.55
CA GLY A 172 30.35 2.13 -9.14
C GLY A 172 30.07 0.81 -8.40
N TRP A 173 29.47 0.85 -7.21
CA TRP A 173 29.03 -0.34 -6.51
C TRP A 173 27.72 -0.86 -7.08
N GLN A 174 27.61 -2.18 -7.15
CA GLN A 174 26.33 -2.86 -7.38
C GLN A 174 25.92 -3.60 -6.12
N ALA A 175 24.62 -3.60 -5.81
CA ALA A 175 24.11 -4.28 -4.63
C ALA A 175 22.85 -5.05 -5.00
N LYS A 176 22.73 -6.27 -4.46
CA LYS A 176 21.55 -7.11 -4.58
C LYS A 176 21.25 -7.76 -3.23
N ILE A 177 19.97 -7.86 -2.91
CA ILE A 177 19.50 -8.63 -1.76
C ILE A 177 19.25 -10.06 -2.27
N ILE A 178 19.95 -11.03 -1.71
CA ILE A 178 19.72 -12.44 -2.00
C ILE A 178 18.59 -12.90 -1.07
N LYS A 179 17.57 -13.57 -1.61
CA LYS A 179 16.59 -14.26 -0.77
C LYS A 179 17.31 -15.43 -0.08
N GLY A 180 17.39 -15.37 1.24
CA GLY A 180 17.64 -16.53 2.09
C GLY A 180 16.37 -17.33 2.29
#